data_AF-A0A813IVY1-F1
#
_entry.id   AF-A0A813IVY1-F1
#
_cell.length_a   1.000
_cell.length_b   1.000
_cell.length_c   1.000
_cell.angle_alpha   90.00
_cell.angle_beta   90.00
_cell.angle_gamma   90.00
#
_symmetry.space_group_name_H-M   'P 1'
#
loop_
_entity.id
_entity.type
_entity.pdbx_description
1 polymer ?
#
loop_
_entity_poly.entity_id
_entity_poly.type
_entity_poly.pdbx_seq_one_letter_code
_entity_poly.pdbx_strand_id
1 'polypeptide(L)'
;VYSQSAALKSLIGKRGRIPARKVAVAGSPTPEELGKLPRGLCFSPLHSFANSERAAQAAPGLAVVRGWALYERLDRPSGSSFVAERYWWNALPDSGGWVDLTPRP
;
A
#
# COMPACT_ATOMS: atom_id res chain seq x y z
N VAL A 1 9.38 -14.56 -0.34
CA VAL A 1 8.07 -14.62 -1.07
C VAL A 1 8.22 -14.21 -2.54
N TYR A 2 8.63 -12.99 -2.89
CA TYR A 2 8.73 -12.53 -4.29
C TYR A 2 9.79 -13.25 -5.16
N SER A 3 10.88 -13.77 -4.55
CA SER A 3 11.92 -14.52 -5.27
C SER A 3 11.49 -15.92 -5.73
N GLN A 4 10.33 -16.41 -5.28
CA GLN A 4 9.84 -17.78 -5.55
C GLN A 4 8.72 -17.81 -6.61
N SER A 5 8.05 -16.69 -6.87
CA SER A 5 7.03 -16.61 -7.94
C SER A 5 7.60 -16.01 -9.22
N ALA A 6 7.57 -16.76 -10.31
CA ALA A 6 7.93 -16.27 -11.64
C ALA A 6 7.01 -15.12 -12.09
N ALA A 7 5.74 -15.15 -11.70
CA ALA A 7 4.76 -14.11 -12.00
C ALA A 7 5.05 -12.80 -11.24
N LEU A 8 5.46 -12.85 -9.97
CA LEU A 8 5.91 -11.64 -9.28
C LEU A 8 7.20 -11.08 -9.87
N LYS A 9 8.14 -11.94 -10.30
CA LYS A 9 9.38 -11.50 -10.97
C LYS A 9 9.16 -10.83 -12.33
N SER A 10 8.07 -11.14 -13.02
CA SER A 10 7.74 -10.44 -14.28
C SER A 10 7.24 -9.02 -14.03
N LEU A 11 6.69 -8.74 -12.85
CA LEU A 11 6.22 -7.41 -12.44
C LEU A 11 7.29 -6.62 -11.66
N ILE A 12 8.12 -7.32 -10.88
CA ILE A 12 9.12 -6.76 -9.96
C ILE A 12 10.54 -7.11 -10.42
N GLY A 13 11.44 -6.12 -10.49
CA GLY A 13 12.86 -6.30 -10.77
C GLY A 13 13.26 -5.88 -12.18
N LYS A 14 14.41 -6.37 -12.67
CA LYS A 14 15.02 -5.91 -13.94
C LYS A 14 14.11 -6.00 -15.17
N ARG A 15 13.16 -6.94 -15.17
CA ARG A 15 12.23 -7.19 -16.27
C ARG A 15 10.85 -6.56 -16.06
N GLY A 16 10.57 -6.08 -14.85
CA GLY A 16 9.27 -5.57 -14.45
C GLY A 16 9.24 -4.04 -14.35
N ARG A 17 8.04 -3.47 -14.23
CA ARG A 17 7.85 -2.01 -14.07
C ARG A 17 8.11 -1.53 -12.64
N ILE A 18 8.17 -2.44 -11.67
CA ILE A 18 8.38 -2.12 -10.25
C ILE A 18 9.82 -2.50 -9.86
N PRO A 19 10.68 -1.54 -9.45
CA PRO A 19 12.03 -1.85 -9.02
C PRO A 19 12.05 -2.70 -7.74
N ALA A 20 12.75 -3.84 -7.75
CA ALA A 20 12.80 -4.77 -6.62
C ALA A 20 13.29 -4.16 -5.30
N ARG A 21 14.16 -3.15 -5.36
CA ARG A 21 14.69 -2.44 -4.18
C ARG A 21 13.70 -1.46 -3.54
N LYS A 22 12.54 -1.24 -4.16
CA LYS A 22 11.49 -0.30 -3.73
C LYS A 22 10.17 -1.01 -3.39
N VAL A 23 10.25 -2.26 -2.94
CA VAL A 23 9.09 -3.05 -2.56
C VAL A 23 9.01 -3.12 -1.04
N ALA A 24 7.86 -2.81 -0.49
CA ALA A 24 7.53 -2.95 0.92
C ALA A 24 6.19 -3.70 1.05
N VAL A 25 5.96 -4.33 2.19
CA VAL A 25 4.65 -4.86 2.57
C VAL A 25 3.99 -3.80 3.43
N ALA A 26 2.90 -3.21 2.94
CA ALA A 26 2.07 -2.32 3.73
C ALA A 26 1.05 -3.15 4.51
N GLY A 27 0.94 -2.89 5.81
CA GLY A 27 -0.06 -3.52 6.68
C GLY A 27 -1.32 -2.67 6.82
N SER A 28 -2.37 -3.30 7.33
CA SER A 28 -3.47 -2.55 7.93
C SER A 28 -2.95 -1.80 9.16
N PRO A 29 -3.40 -0.56 9.39
CA PRO A 29 -2.95 0.24 10.53
C PRO A 29 -3.35 -0.42 11.85
N THR A 30 -2.46 -0.38 12.84
CA THR A 30 -2.81 -0.82 14.21
C THR A 30 -3.74 0.19 14.89
N PRO A 31 -4.46 -0.19 15.96
CA PRO A 31 -5.24 0.76 16.75
C PRO A 31 -4.40 1.92 17.29
N GLU A 32 -3.13 1.70 17.66
CA GLU A 32 -2.26 2.79 18.10
C GLU A 32 -1.94 3.76 16.96
N GLU A 33 -1.69 3.24 15.75
CA GLU A 33 -1.42 4.05 14.56
C GLU A 33 -2.66 4.87 14.14
N LEU A 34 -3.85 4.26 14.20
CA LEU A 34 -5.12 4.97 13.99
C LEU A 34 -5.36 6.04 15.07
N GLY A 35 -4.94 5.79 16.30
CA GLY A 35 -5.03 6.75 17.41
C GLY A 35 -4.19 8.01 17.21
N LYS A 36 -3.18 7.98 16.33
CA LYS A 36 -2.37 9.15 15.95
C LYS A 36 -3.06 10.05 14.93
N LEU A 37 -4.13 9.58 14.28
CA LEU A 37 -4.90 10.37 13.33
C LEU A 37 -5.95 11.23 14.04
N PRO A 38 -6.22 12.44 13.55
CA PRO A 38 -7.33 13.25 14.07
C PRO A 38 -8.66 12.49 13.99
N ARG A 39 -9.48 12.66 15.04
CA ARG A 39 -10.83 12.08 15.07
C ARG A 39 -11.70 12.69 13.96
N GLY A 40 -12.62 11.89 13.43
CA GLY A 40 -13.59 12.34 12.41
C GLY A 40 -13.09 12.24 10.97
N LEU A 41 -11.90 11.71 10.73
CA LEU A 41 -11.49 11.35 9.38
C LEU A 41 -12.29 10.16 8.87
N CYS A 42 -12.96 10.35 7.74
CA CYS A 42 -13.63 9.28 7.02
C CYS A 42 -12.75 8.83 5.84
N PHE A 43 -12.56 7.52 5.73
CA PHE A 43 -11.88 6.90 4.60
C PHE A 43 -12.89 6.10 3.78
N SER A 44 -12.78 6.22 2.46
CA SER A 44 -13.67 5.53 1.54
C SER A 44 -12.98 4.30 0.96
N PRO A 45 -13.65 3.14 0.86
CA PRO A 45 -13.09 1.97 0.20
C PRO A 45 -12.62 2.30 -1.22
N LEU A 46 -11.53 1.64 -1.67
CA LEU A 46 -10.96 1.76 -3.03
C LEU A 46 -10.43 3.17 -3.40
N HIS A 47 -10.49 4.15 -2.50
CA HIS A 47 -10.11 5.54 -2.77
C HIS A 47 -8.77 5.90 -2.13
N SER A 48 -7.73 5.08 -2.34
CA SER A 48 -6.45 5.24 -1.65
C SER A 48 -5.80 6.61 -1.85
N PHE A 49 -6.01 7.23 -3.00
CA PHE A 49 -5.44 8.52 -3.34
C PHE A 49 -6.04 9.62 -2.46
N ALA A 50 -7.37 9.67 -2.42
CA ALA A 50 -8.09 10.67 -1.63
C ALA A 50 -7.89 10.43 -0.12
N ASN A 51 -7.87 9.17 0.31
CA ASN A 51 -7.64 8.81 1.71
C ASN A 51 -6.25 9.24 2.18
N SER A 52 -5.20 8.95 1.41
CA SER A 52 -3.83 9.27 1.81
C SER A 52 -3.55 10.77 1.83
N GLU A 53 -4.05 11.53 0.85
CA GLU A 53 -3.91 12.99 0.86
C GLU A 53 -4.71 13.61 2.01
N ARG A 54 -5.93 13.13 2.27
CA ARG A 54 -6.74 13.60 3.40
C ARG A 54 -6.04 13.36 4.73
N ALA A 55 -5.46 12.17 4.91
CA ALA A 55 -4.72 11.84 6.12
C ALA A 55 -3.46 12.72 6.27
N ALA A 56 -2.70 12.93 5.18
CA ALA A 56 -1.52 13.79 5.19
C ALA A 56 -1.83 15.27 5.48
N GLN A 57 -2.98 15.77 4.99
CA GLN A 57 -3.46 17.11 5.29
C GLN A 57 -3.87 17.27 6.76
N ALA A 58 -4.44 16.21 7.34
CA ALA A 58 -4.97 16.24 8.70
C ALA A 58 -3.90 15.98 9.78
N ALA A 59 -2.85 15.21 9.46
CA ALA A 59 -1.80 14.82 10.39
C ALA A 59 -0.42 15.29 9.89
N PRO A 60 0.13 16.39 10.43
CA PRO A 60 1.47 16.85 10.10
C PRO A 60 2.51 15.75 10.30
N GLY A 61 3.37 15.54 9.31
CA GLY A 61 4.41 14.50 9.32
C GLY A 61 3.99 13.17 8.68
N LEU A 62 2.72 12.98 8.35
CA LEU A 62 2.22 11.77 7.72
C LEU A 62 2.40 11.83 6.18
N ALA A 63 3.60 11.52 5.69
CA ALA A 63 3.93 11.68 4.28
C ALA A 63 3.16 10.72 3.35
N VAL A 64 2.74 11.20 2.17
CA VAL A 64 2.12 10.36 1.14
C VAL A 64 3.18 9.56 0.40
N VAL A 65 3.01 8.24 0.38
CA VAL A 65 3.82 7.32 -0.41
C VAL A 65 3.04 6.90 -1.64
N ARG A 66 3.58 7.17 -2.82
CA ARG A 66 2.95 6.83 -4.10
C ARG A 66 3.65 5.65 -4.75
N GLY A 67 2.90 4.65 -5.19
CA GLY A 67 3.48 3.47 -5.83
C GLY A 67 2.48 2.59 -6.56
N TRP A 68 2.74 1.29 -6.47
CA TRP A 68 1.95 0.23 -7.08
C TRP A 68 1.63 -0.83 -6.03
N ALA A 69 0.35 -1.07 -5.78
CA ALA A 69 -0.08 -2.21 -5.00
C ALA A 69 -0.12 -3.45 -5.92
N LEU A 70 0.33 -4.58 -5.40
CA LEU A 70 0.28 -5.85 -6.10
C LEU A 70 -0.79 -6.74 -5.47
N TYR A 71 -1.72 -7.19 -6.29
CA TYR A 71 -2.79 -8.07 -5.86
C TYR A 71 -2.73 -9.39 -6.62
N GLU A 72 -2.93 -10.48 -5.90
CA GLU A 72 -3.06 -11.79 -6.50
C GLU A 72 -4.46 -11.97 -7.08
N ARG A 73 -4.53 -12.55 -8.27
CA ARG A 73 -5.80 -12.82 -8.94
C ARG A 73 -6.43 -14.09 -8.38
N LEU A 74 -7.58 -13.93 -7.71
CA LEU A 74 -8.32 -15.05 -7.11
C LEU A 74 -8.98 -15.97 -8.16
N ASP A 75 -9.13 -15.51 -9.41
CA ASP A 75 -9.65 -16.31 -10.52
C ASP A 75 -8.59 -17.24 -11.16
N ARG A 76 -7.38 -17.29 -10.60
CA ARG A 76 -6.25 -18.07 -11.10
C ARG A 76 -5.64 -18.91 -9.97
N PRO A 77 -4.88 -19.98 -10.29
CA PRO A 77 -4.15 -20.74 -9.29
C PRO A 77 -3.25 -19.83 -8.45
N SER A 78 -3.13 -20.13 -7.16
CA SER A 78 -2.34 -19.30 -6.27
C SER A 78 -0.88 -19.18 -6.72
N GLY A 79 -0.30 -18.00 -6.60
CA GLY A 79 1.05 -17.65 -7.00
C GLY A 79 1.27 -17.52 -8.51
N SER A 80 0.25 -17.72 -9.34
CA SER A 80 0.38 -17.78 -10.80
C SER A 80 0.08 -16.47 -11.53
N SER A 81 -0.71 -15.56 -10.94
CA SER A 81 -1.14 -14.34 -11.61
C SER A 81 -1.36 -13.19 -10.64
N PHE A 82 -0.83 -12.01 -11.00
CA PHE A 82 -0.87 -10.80 -10.19
C PHE A 82 -1.23 -9.60 -11.05
N VAL A 83 -1.87 -8.60 -10.45
CA VAL A 83 -2.13 -7.30 -11.05
C VAL A 83 -1.42 -6.21 -10.27
N ALA A 84 -0.99 -5.16 -10.96
CA ALA A 84 -0.45 -3.96 -10.35
C ALA A 84 -1.44 -2.81 -10.53
N GLU A 85 -1.82 -2.19 -9.43
CA GLU A 85 -2.69 -1.00 -9.42
C GLU A 85 -1.93 0.18 -8.84
N ARG A 86 -2.15 1.38 -9.37
CA ARG A 86 -1.63 2.60 -8.74
C ARG A 86 -2.26 2.74 -7.36
N TYR A 87 -1.45 2.99 -6.35
CA TYR A 87 -1.93 3.00 -4.97
C TYR A 87 -1.09 3.92 -4.10
N TRP A 88 -1.74 4.60 -3.16
CA TRP A 88 -1.10 5.49 -2.19
C TRP A 88 -1.23 4.95 -0.77
N TRP A 89 -0.18 5.17 0.01
CA TRP A 89 -0.10 4.87 1.43
C TRP A 89 0.35 6.10 2.17
N ASN A 90 0.39 5.99 3.49
CA ASN A 90 1.00 7.00 4.35
C ASN A 90 2.21 6.40 5.06
N ALA A 91 3.32 7.14 5.10
CA ALA A 91 4.48 6.79 5.91
C ALA A 91 4.32 7.39 7.31
N LEU A 92 4.48 6.55 8.33
CA LEU A 92 4.45 7.00 9.71
C LEU A 92 5.72 7.80 10.05
N PRO A 93 5.60 8.90 10.82
CA PRO A 93 6.73 9.76 11.15
C PRO A 93 7.85 9.02 11.90
N ASP A 94 7.48 8.14 12.83
CA ASP A 94 8.42 7.55 13.80
C ASP A 94 9.15 6.32 13.26
N SER A 95 8.45 5.48 12.49
CA SER A 95 8.97 4.20 12.01
C SER A 95 9.34 4.21 10.52
N GLY A 96 8.84 5.19 9.75
CA GLY A 96 8.88 5.16 8.28
C GLY A 96 8.06 4.01 7.67
N GLY A 97 7.35 3.23 8.51
CA GLY A 97 6.47 2.14 8.09
C GLY A 97 5.29 2.68 7.28
N TRP A 98 4.88 1.91 6.27
CA TRP A 98 3.76 2.29 5.41
C TRP A 98 2.47 1.69 5.94
N VAL A 99 1.46 2.53 6.09
CA VAL A 99 0.11 2.12 6.52
C VAL A 99 -0.88 2.32 5.37
N ASP A 100 -1.77 1.34 5.20
CA ASP A 100 -2.90 1.45 4.28
C ASP A 100 -4.15 1.91 5.02
N LEU A 101 -4.48 3.20 4.89
CA LEU A 101 -5.67 3.80 5.50
C LEU A 101 -6.95 3.56 4.68
N THR A 102 -6.87 2.83 3.57
CA THR A 102 -8.03 2.54 2.72
C THR A 102 -8.74 1.30 3.22
N PRO A 103 -10.01 1.40 3.65
CA PRO A 103 -10.78 0.23 4.03
C PRO A 103 -10.87 -0.75 2.86
N ARG A 104 -10.65 -2.03 3.17
CA ARG A 104 -10.88 -3.13 2.23
C ARG A 104 -12.38 -3.49 2.28
N PRO A 105 -13.05 -3.67 1.13
CA PRO A 105 -14.45 -4.08 1.08
C PRO A 105 -14.68 -5.48 1.64
#